data_AF-A0A351XJJ7-F1
#
_entry.id   AF-A0A351XJJ7-F1
#
_cell.length_a   1.000
_cell.length_b   1.000
_cell.length_c   1.000
_cell.angle_alpha   90.00
_cell.angle_beta   90.00
_cell.angle_gamma   90.00
#
_symmetry.space_group_name_H-M   'P 1'
#
loop_
_entity.id
_entity.type
_entity.pdbx_description
1 polymer ?
#
loop_
_entity_poly.entity_id
_entity_poly.type
_entity_poly.pdbx_seq_one_letter_code
_entity_poly.pdbx_strand_id
1 'polypeptide(L)'
;LDDIKKLKPSVISCGGGLVLRKENVRKMKESGRIVLLSATPETIYSHVKGSTSRPLLNGNMNIPYIKKLMEERMPKYIAAADFIIETDG
;
A
#
# COMPACT_ATOMS: atom_id res chain seq x y z
N LEU A 1 13.41 -7.60 -3.76
CA LEU A 1 13.19 -6.52 -4.76
C LEU A 1 14.21 -6.59 -5.87
N ASP A 2 15.45 -6.97 -5.58
CA ASP A 2 16.52 -7.03 -6.59
C ASP A 2 16.24 -8.00 -7.76
N ASP A 3 15.43 -9.03 -7.53
CA ASP A 3 15.01 -9.96 -8.58
C ASP A 3 13.83 -9.47 -9.43
N ILE A 4 13.18 -8.35 -9.10
CA ILE A 4 12.05 -7.83 -9.89
C ILE A 4 12.47 -7.57 -11.34
N LYS A 5 13.71 -7.11 -11.55
CA LYS A 5 14.26 -6.84 -12.90
C LYS A 5 14.41 -8.10 -13.76
N LYS A 6 14.38 -9.29 -13.15
CA LYS A 6 14.49 -10.59 -13.85
C LYS A 6 13.12 -11.17 -14.23
N LEU A 7 12.03 -10.58 -13.73
CA LEU A 7 10.68 -11.05 -14.04
C LEU A 7 10.30 -10.65 -15.46
N LYS A 8 9.52 -11.51 -16.12
CA LYS A 8 8.77 -11.13 -17.31
C LYS A 8 7.79 -10.00 -16.98
N PRO A 9 7.31 -9.22 -17.98
CA PRO A 9 6.29 -8.21 -17.76
C PRO A 9 5.14 -8.75 -16.90
N SER A 10 4.92 -8.15 -15.74
CA SER A 10 4.03 -8.67 -14.69
C SER A 10 3.50 -7.55 -13.80
N VAL A 11 2.40 -7.83 -13.10
CA VAL A 11 1.81 -6.95 -12.09
C VAL A 11 2.18 -7.49 -10.71
N ILE A 12 2.73 -6.63 -9.85
CA ILE A 12 3.19 -7.00 -8.51
C ILE A 12 2.35 -6.28 -7.46
N SER A 13 1.56 -7.04 -6.70
CA SER A 13 0.87 -6.53 -5.52
C SER A 13 1.88 -6.37 -4.38
N CYS A 14 2.01 -5.15 -3.86
CA CYS A 14 3.00 -4.81 -2.84
C CYS A 14 2.35 -4.75 -1.45
N GLY A 15 3.07 -5.24 -0.43
CA GLY A 15 2.63 -5.09 0.95
C GLY A 15 2.63 -3.62 1.40
N GLY A 16 1.68 -3.23 2.26
CA GLY A 16 1.47 -1.83 2.67
C GLY A 16 2.59 -1.18 3.50
N GLY A 17 3.70 -1.88 3.75
CA GLY A 17 4.90 -1.33 4.37
C GLY A 17 6.06 -1.08 3.39
N LEU A 18 5.95 -1.56 2.14
CA LEU A 18 7.06 -1.60 1.20
C LEU A 18 7.57 -0.19 0.85
N VAL A 19 6.64 0.73 0.59
CA VAL A 19 6.94 2.12 0.20
C VAL A 19 7.50 2.97 1.34
N LEU A 20 7.50 2.47 2.59
CA LEU A 20 7.96 3.23 3.75
C LEU A 20 9.48 3.38 3.78
N ARG A 21 10.21 2.52 3.05
CA ARG A 21 11.67 2.56 2.89
C ARG A 21 12.03 3.16 1.54
N LYS A 22 12.79 4.27 1.53
CA LYS A 22 13.19 4.98 0.31
C LYS A 22 13.93 4.08 -0.69
N GLU A 23 14.76 3.16 -0.20
CA GLU A 23 15.49 2.20 -1.04
C GLU A 23 14.53 1.31 -1.86
N ASN A 24 13.43 0.87 -1.25
CA ASN A 24 12.43 0.05 -1.94
C ASN A 24 11.76 0.85 -3.07
N VAL A 25 11.38 2.09 -2.79
CA VAL A 25 10.79 2.99 -3.79
C VAL A 25 11.75 3.20 -4.96
N ARG A 26 13.04 3.42 -4.69
CA ARG A 26 14.06 3.54 -5.73
C ARG A 26 14.10 2.30 -6.62
N LYS A 27 14.22 1.10 -6.01
CA LYS A 27 14.26 -0.18 -6.75
C LYS A 27 13.00 -0.42 -7.58
N MET A 28 11.82 -0.04 -7.05
CA MET A 28 10.54 -0.15 -7.77
C MET A 28 10.49 0.80 -8.98
N LYS A 29 10.86 2.07 -8.80
CA LYS A 29 10.88 3.06 -9.90
C LYS A 29 11.89 2.72 -11.00
N GLU A 30 13.01 2.08 -10.65
CA GLU A 30 13.97 1.56 -11.65
C GLU A 30 13.43 0.38 -12.45
N SER A 31 12.39 -0.30 -11.95
CA SER A 31 11.88 -1.55 -12.54
C SER A 31 10.53 -1.40 -13.24
N GLY A 32 9.81 -0.29 -13.03
CA GLY A 32 8.50 -0.09 -13.64
C GLY A 32 7.75 1.10 -13.04
N ARG A 33 6.42 1.07 -13.16
CA ARG A 33 5.50 2.10 -12.66
C ARG A 33 4.87 1.69 -11.34
N ILE A 34 4.66 2.67 -10.46
CA ILE A 34 4.01 2.49 -9.16
C ILE A 34 2.58 3.03 -9.24
N VAL A 35 1.61 2.14 -9.05
CA VAL A 35 0.19 2.50 -8.96
C VAL A 35 -0.24 2.45 -7.51
N LEU A 36 -0.72 3.58 -6.98
CA LEU A 36 -1.37 3.66 -5.67
C LEU A 36 -2.87 3.45 -5.84
N LEU A 37 -3.41 2.42 -5.18
CA LEU A 37 -4.83 2.21 -5.04
C LEU A 37 -5.30 2.92 -3.76
N SER A 38 -6.09 3.98 -3.92
CA SER A 38 -6.62 4.79 -2.82
C SER A 38 -8.06 4.42 -2.56
N ALA A 39 -8.43 4.28 -1.29
CA ALA A 39 -9.79 4.01 -0.85
C ALA A 39 -10.03 4.71 0.49
N THR A 40 -11.29 4.96 0.82
CA THR A 40 -11.68 5.51 2.12
C THR A 40 -11.33 4.57 3.28
N PRO A 41 -11.13 5.11 4.50
CA PRO A 41 -10.96 4.30 5.71
C PRO A 41 -12.10 3.29 5.92
N GLU A 42 -13.32 3.66 5.56
CA GLU A 42 -14.53 2.84 5.62
C GLU A 42 -14.46 1.64 4.66
N THR A 43 -14.10 1.88 3.40
CA THR A 43 -13.88 0.82 2.40
C THR A 43 -12.77 -0.13 2.84
N ILE A 44 -11.63 0.42 3.29
CA ILE A 44 -10.52 -0.39 3.81
C ILE A 44 -10.97 -1.22 5.00
N TYR A 45 -11.68 -0.63 5.96
CA TYR A 45 -12.24 -1.36 7.10
C TYR A 45 -13.12 -2.52 6.65
N SER A 46 -14.03 -2.29 5.70
CA SER A 46 -14.91 -3.33 5.15
C SER A 46 -14.13 -4.52 4.56
N HIS A 47 -13.03 -4.25 3.84
CA HIS A 47 -12.17 -5.29 3.26
C HIS A 47 -11.37 -6.09 4.29
N VAL A 48 -11.01 -5.48 5.42
CA VAL A 48 -10.05 -6.07 6.37
C VAL A 48 -10.65 -6.56 7.68
N LYS A 49 -11.90 -6.19 7.99
CA LYS A 49 -12.57 -6.52 9.27
C LYS A 49 -12.62 -8.02 9.59
N GLY A 50 -12.65 -8.89 8.58
CA GLY A 50 -12.64 -10.35 8.75
C GLY A 50 -11.24 -10.99 8.76
N SER A 51 -10.18 -10.21 8.59
CA SER A 51 -8.82 -10.70 8.37
C SER A 51 -8.08 -10.89 9.70
N THR A 52 -7.64 -12.11 10.01
CA THR A 52 -6.78 -12.43 11.18
C THR A 52 -5.28 -12.34 10.87
N SER A 53 -4.91 -12.28 9.59
CA SER A 53 -3.54 -12.23 9.09
C SER A 53 -2.88 -10.84 9.14
N ARG A 54 -3.45 -9.88 9.88
CA ARG A 54 -3.00 -8.47 9.89
C ARG A 54 -2.54 -8.03 11.28
N PRO A 55 -1.27 -8.34 11.65
CA PRO A 55 -0.74 -8.02 12.98
C PRO A 55 -0.91 -6.56 13.41
N LEU A 56 -0.78 -5.61 12.47
CA LEU A 56 -0.93 -4.17 12.76
C LEU A 56 -2.35 -3.77 13.13
N LEU A 57 -3.37 -4.53 12.71
CA LEU A 57 -4.77 -4.24 13.02
C LEU A 57 -5.30 -5.09 14.19
N ASN A 58 -4.50 -6.04 14.70
CA ASN A 58 -4.88 -6.86 15.85
C ASN A 58 -5.04 -5.96 17.09
N GLY A 59 -6.22 -5.99 17.71
CA GLY A 59 -6.56 -5.10 18.82
C GLY A 59 -6.92 -3.66 18.43
N ASN A 60 -6.80 -3.30 17.14
CA ASN A 60 -7.11 -1.96 16.62
C ASN A 60 -7.95 -2.01 15.33
N MET A 61 -8.83 -3.02 15.21
CA MET A 61 -9.68 -3.23 14.04
C MET A 61 -10.87 -2.24 14.06
N ASN A 62 -10.57 -0.96 13.87
CA ASN A 62 -11.56 0.12 13.86
C ASN A 62 -11.17 1.24 12.88
N ILE A 63 -12.17 2.00 12.42
CA ILE A 63 -12.00 3.08 11.43
C ILE A 63 -11.01 4.16 11.90
N PRO A 64 -11.08 4.67 13.16
CA PRO A 64 -10.13 5.70 13.62
C PRO A 64 -8.66 5.28 13.51
N TYR A 65 -8.34 4.05 13.89
CA TYR A 65 -6.97 3.54 13.80
C TYR A 65 -6.52 3.38 12.34
N ILE A 66 -7.39 2.85 11.48
CA ILE A 66 -7.12 2.72 10.04
C ILE A 66 -6.85 4.10 9.43
N LYS A 67 -7.71 5.08 9.72
CA LYS A 67 -7.56 6.47 9.25
C LYS A 67 -6.22 7.07 9.69
N LYS A 68 -5.87 6.95 10.97
CA LYS A 68 -4.58 7.41 11.50
C LYS A 68 -3.40 6.77 10.75
N LEU A 69 -3.46 5.45 10.55
CA LEU A 69 -2.40 4.71 9.86
C LEU A 69 -2.26 5.14 8.39
N MET A 70 -3.39 5.45 7.73
CA MET A 70 -3.38 5.98 6.36
C MET A 70 -2.74 7.36 6.32
N GLU A 71 -3.15 8.28 7.20
CA GLU A 71 -2.62 9.65 7.27
C GLU A 71 -1.10 9.66 7.50
N GLU A 72 -0.60 8.82 8.42
CA GLU A 72 0.83 8.69 8.71
C GLU A 72 1.65 8.23 7.48
N ARG A 73 1.05 7.42 6.60
CA ARG A 73 1.73 6.83 5.46
C ARG A 73 1.49 7.59 4.16
N MET A 74 0.40 8.34 4.06
CA MET A 74 -0.07 9.02 2.86
C MET A 74 1.03 9.85 2.16
N PRO A 75 1.85 10.66 2.88
CA PRO A 75 2.90 11.44 2.22
C PRO A 75 3.92 10.56 1.48
N LYS A 76 4.23 9.38 2.01
CA LYS A 76 5.18 8.43 1.39
C LYS A 76 4.56 7.71 0.20
N TYR A 77 3.28 7.37 0.29
CA TYR A 77 2.53 6.77 -0.81
C TYR A 77 2.42 7.71 -2.01
N ILE A 78 2.00 8.95 -1.77
CA ILE A 78 1.88 9.99 -2.81
C ILE A 78 3.24 10.27 -3.46
N ALA A 79 4.30 10.43 -2.66
CA ALA A 79 5.64 10.69 -3.19
C ALA A 79 6.20 9.52 -4.04
N ALA A 80 5.77 8.29 -3.76
CA ALA A 80 6.20 7.11 -4.49
C ALA A 80 5.38 6.87 -5.77
N ALA A 81 4.10 7.21 -5.78
CA ALA A 81 3.18 6.88 -6.86
C ALA A 81 3.50 7.62 -8.17
N ASP A 82 3.39 6.89 -9.29
CA ASP A 82 3.30 7.48 -10.63
C ASP A 82 1.84 7.73 -11.01
N PHE A 83 0.93 6.87 -10.54
CA PHE A 83 -0.51 6.98 -10.74
C PHE A 83 -1.24 6.74 -9.42
N ILE A 84 -2.32 7.49 -9.21
CA ILE A 84 -3.23 7.31 -8.07
C ILE A 84 -4.60 6.97 -8.65
N ILE A 85 -5.15 5.83 -8.25
CA ILE A 85 -6.44 5.33 -8.71
C ILE A 85 -7.33 5.16 -7.49
N GLU A 86 -8.49 5.81 -7.51
CA GLU A 86 -9.52 5.63 -6.50
C GLU A 86 -10.24 4.31 -6.73
N THR A 87 -10.47 3.56 -5.66
CA THR A 87 -11.06 2.21 -5.71
C THR A 87 -12.21 2.07 -4.70
N ASP A 88 -12.86 3.17 -4.35
CA ASP A 88 -14.12 3.13 -3.59
C ASP A 88 -15.24 2.60 -4.50
N GLY A 89 -15.94 1.55 -4.06
CA GLY A 89 -17.00 0.87 -4.82
C GLY A 89 -17.41 -0.47 -4.21
#